data_AF-A0A7J2PMJ7-F1
#
_entry.id   AF-A0A7J2PMJ7-F1
#
_cell.length_a   1.000
_cell.length_b   1.000
_cell.length_c   1.000
_cell.angle_alpha   90.00
_cell.angle_beta   90.00
_cell.angle_gamma   90.00
#
_symmetry.space_group_name_H-M   'P 1'
#
loop_
_entity.id
_entity.type
_entity.pdbx_description
1 polymer ?
#
loop_
_entity_poly.entity_id
_entity_poly.type
_entity_poly.pdbx_seq_one_letter_code
_entity_poly.pdbx_strand_id
1 'polypeptide(L)'
;MPGPFDELEREAENLEKQSKGEFNRKNFVNAVNILKEAQEIYSKLSYQGKVEMIKKRIAQLMNVVRHQKQNTDIKTQNEEIFQRRVDKVLKEKERFSNQKLVEQRALSPEMKKNLEKIDLLLEKAKKEEKLGNYSRVTKRYELIIELYKSIPKEVMNYSNEVTEIEKKLTALHSK
;
A
#
# COMPACT_ATOMS: atom_id res chain seq x y z
N MET A 1 0.86 62.62 -23.88
CA MET A 1 0.08 61.39 -24.16
C MET A 1 1.09 60.28 -24.38
N PRO A 2 1.00 59.15 -23.64
CA PRO A 2 1.79 57.96 -23.98
C PRO A 2 1.38 57.44 -25.36
N GLY A 3 2.34 56.91 -26.12
CA GLY A 3 2.11 56.42 -27.48
C GLY A 3 1.51 55.02 -27.50
N PRO A 4 0.95 54.56 -28.64
CA PRO A 4 0.38 53.21 -28.77
C PRO A 4 1.39 52.08 -28.52
N PHE A 5 2.68 52.36 -28.64
CA PHE A 5 3.77 51.43 -28.30
C PHE A 5 3.93 51.25 -26.78
N ASP A 6 3.68 52.30 -25.98
CA ASP A 6 3.77 52.26 -24.52
C ASP A 6 2.65 51.38 -23.91
N GLU A 7 1.47 51.35 -24.56
CA GLU A 7 0.34 50.54 -24.11
C GLU A 7 0.58 49.05 -24.32
N LEU A 8 1.09 48.68 -25.51
CA LEU A 8 1.45 47.30 -25.84
C LEU A 8 2.61 46.78 -24.97
N GLU A 9 3.61 47.63 -24.70
CA GLU A 9 4.70 47.26 -23.81
C GLU A 9 4.20 46.97 -22.38
N ARG A 10 3.32 47.83 -21.85
CA ARG A 10 2.71 47.63 -20.53
C ARG A 10 1.83 46.38 -20.47
N GLU A 11 1.11 46.07 -21.55
CA GLU A 11 0.33 44.84 -21.66
C GLU A 11 1.22 43.60 -21.58
N ALA A 12 2.31 43.56 -22.34
CA ALA A 12 3.25 42.45 -22.33
C ALA A 12 3.92 42.27 -20.95
N GLU A 13 4.27 43.35 -20.27
CA GLU A 13 4.81 43.28 -18.90
C GLU A 13 3.78 42.76 -17.88
N ASN A 14 2.51 43.12 -18.04
CA ASN A 14 1.45 42.59 -17.19
C ASN A 14 1.23 41.10 -17.43
N LEU A 15 1.29 40.63 -18.68
CA LEU A 15 1.25 39.21 -19.01
C LEU A 15 2.46 38.46 -18.40
N GLU A 16 3.67 39.04 -18.44
CA GLU A 16 4.82 38.45 -17.75
C GLU A 16 4.60 38.32 -16.23
N LYS A 17 4.00 39.33 -15.59
CA LYS A 17 3.64 39.28 -14.16
C LYS A 17 2.56 38.22 -13.87
N GLN A 18 1.55 38.12 -14.71
CA GLN A 18 0.49 37.11 -14.59
C GLN A 18 1.06 35.70 -14.76
N SER A 19 1.94 35.48 -15.74
CA SER A 19 2.61 34.19 -15.91
C SER A 19 3.43 33.79 -14.69
N LYS A 20 4.13 34.74 -14.04
CA LYS A 20 4.81 34.47 -12.76
C LYS A 20 3.82 34.07 -11.66
N GLY A 21 2.65 34.69 -11.60
CA GLY A 21 1.57 34.31 -10.69
C GLY A 21 1.09 32.86 -10.91
N GLU A 22 0.81 32.49 -12.16
CA GLU A 22 0.38 31.14 -12.52
C GLU A 22 1.50 30.10 -12.29
N PHE A 23 2.76 30.47 -12.51
CA PHE A 23 3.91 29.63 -12.17
C PHE A 23 3.96 29.32 -10.66
N ASN A 24 3.79 30.33 -9.80
CA ASN A 24 3.79 30.15 -8.35
C ASN A 24 2.62 29.26 -7.88
N ARG A 25 1.50 29.32 -8.59
CA ARG A 25 0.33 28.43 -8.39
C ARG A 25 0.52 27.03 -8.97
N LYS A 26 1.70 26.73 -9.54
CA LYS A 26 2.04 25.47 -10.24
C LYS A 26 1.16 25.20 -11.46
N ASN A 27 0.52 26.22 -12.02
CA ASN A 27 -0.30 26.12 -13.21
C ASN A 27 0.57 26.39 -14.46
N PHE A 28 1.48 25.46 -14.73
CA PHE A 28 2.52 25.64 -15.74
C PHE A 28 1.98 25.74 -17.17
N VAL A 29 0.85 25.09 -17.47
CA VAL A 29 0.21 25.14 -18.79
C VAL A 29 -0.33 26.54 -19.06
N ASN A 30 -1.05 27.13 -18.10
CA ASN A 30 -1.56 28.49 -18.24
C ASN A 30 -0.42 29.51 -18.26
N ALA A 31 0.61 29.32 -17.44
CA ALA A 31 1.80 30.17 -17.45
C ALA A 31 2.51 30.19 -18.84
N VAL A 32 2.52 29.06 -19.55
CA VAL A 32 3.05 28.97 -20.93
C VAL A 32 2.16 29.71 -21.92
N ASN A 33 0.84 29.59 -21.84
CA ASN A 33 -0.08 30.28 -22.75
C ASN A 33 0.03 31.81 -22.61
N ILE A 34 0.05 32.30 -21.37
CA ILE A 34 0.23 33.74 -21.09
C ILE A 34 1.59 34.25 -21.61
N LEU A 35 2.65 33.43 -21.53
CA LEU A 35 3.95 33.80 -22.10
C LEU A 35 3.95 33.83 -23.62
N LYS A 36 3.17 32.97 -24.30
CA LYS A 36 3.02 33.03 -25.76
C LYS A 36 2.34 34.33 -26.19
N GLU A 37 1.31 34.76 -25.46
CA GLU A 37 0.65 36.05 -25.71
C GLU A 37 1.62 37.22 -25.53
N ALA A 38 2.41 37.23 -24.44
CA ALA A 38 3.45 38.23 -24.23
C ALA A 38 4.53 38.20 -25.35
N GLN A 39 4.91 37.00 -25.80
CA GLN A 39 5.86 36.81 -26.89
C GLN A 39 5.36 37.43 -28.21
N GLU A 40 4.08 37.27 -28.53
CA GLU A 40 3.47 37.85 -29.72
C GLU A 40 3.48 39.38 -29.69
N ILE A 41 3.19 39.97 -28.53
CA ILE A 41 3.25 41.44 -28.36
C ILE A 41 4.68 41.94 -28.52
N TYR A 42 5.67 41.32 -27.84
CA TYR A 42 7.07 41.70 -28.01
C TYR A 42 7.61 41.47 -29.42
N SER A 43 7.06 40.49 -30.16
CA SER A 43 7.41 40.28 -31.56
C SER A 43 6.87 41.42 -32.44
N LYS A 44 5.66 41.91 -32.19
CA LYS A 44 5.07 43.08 -32.88
C LYS A 44 5.86 44.36 -32.60
N LEU A 45 6.39 44.50 -31.37
CA LEU A 45 7.26 45.60 -30.96
C LEU A 45 8.72 45.45 -31.44
N SER A 46 9.06 44.36 -32.12
CA SER A 46 10.43 44.04 -32.56
C SER A 46 11.46 43.93 -31.42
N TYR A 47 11.01 43.63 -30.20
CA TYR A 47 11.89 43.43 -29.03
C TYR A 47 12.47 42.02 -28.98
N GLN A 48 13.38 41.71 -29.91
CA GLN A 48 13.92 40.36 -30.10
C GLN A 48 14.56 39.74 -28.83
N GLY A 49 15.27 40.54 -28.02
CA GLY A 49 15.86 40.05 -26.77
C GLY A 49 14.84 39.55 -25.75
N LYS A 50 13.68 40.22 -25.65
CA LYS A 50 12.55 39.79 -24.80
C LYS A 50 11.89 38.53 -25.34
N VAL A 51 11.72 38.45 -26.65
CA VAL A 51 11.18 37.26 -27.34
C VAL A 51 12.04 36.02 -27.06
N GLU A 52 13.36 36.12 -27.16
CA GLU A 52 14.26 35.01 -26.85
C GLU A 52 14.22 34.59 -25.38
N MET A 53 14.16 35.55 -24.46
CA MET A 53 14.04 35.29 -23.03
C MET A 53 12.75 34.53 -22.72
N ILE A 54 11.63 34.94 -23.33
CA ILE A 54 10.35 34.27 -23.16
C ILE A 54 10.37 32.87 -23.77
N LYS A 55 10.95 32.68 -24.97
CA LYS A 55 11.11 31.35 -25.59
C LYS A 55 11.87 30.39 -24.67
N LYS A 56 12.99 30.83 -24.07
CA LYS A 56 13.77 30.03 -23.11
C LYS A 56 12.91 29.65 -21.89
N ARG A 57 12.12 30.60 -21.38
CA ARG A 57 11.22 30.37 -20.23
C ARG A 57 10.10 29.39 -20.55
N ILE A 58 9.49 29.49 -21.73
CA ILE A 58 8.47 28.54 -22.22
C ILE A 58 9.07 27.12 -22.30
N ALA A 59 10.27 26.98 -22.87
CA ALA A 59 10.93 25.68 -22.98
C ALA A 59 11.18 25.03 -21.61
N GLN A 60 11.65 25.81 -20.63
CA GLN A 60 11.82 25.35 -19.25
C GLN A 60 10.50 24.86 -18.63
N LEU A 61 9.42 25.64 -18.79
CA LEU A 61 8.11 25.28 -18.26
C LEU A 61 7.54 24.01 -18.92
N MET A 62 7.71 23.85 -20.23
CA MET A 62 7.28 22.63 -20.92
C MET A 62 8.03 21.39 -20.45
N ASN A 63 9.32 21.51 -20.11
CA ASN A 63 10.08 20.41 -19.52
C ASN A 63 9.52 20.02 -18.15
N VAL A 64 9.19 21.01 -17.31
CA VAL A 64 8.54 20.76 -16.00
C VAL A 64 7.21 20.02 -16.18
N VAL A 65 6.35 20.47 -17.09
CA VAL A 65 5.07 19.80 -17.40
C VAL A 65 5.28 18.36 -17.85
N ARG A 66 6.27 18.11 -18.71
CA ARG A 66 6.60 16.77 -19.19
C ARG A 66 7.05 15.84 -18.06
N HIS A 67 7.95 16.32 -17.20
CA HIS A 67 8.41 15.55 -16.04
C HIS A 67 7.28 15.26 -15.04
N GLN A 68 6.37 16.22 -14.84
CA GLN A 68 5.21 15.99 -13.98
C GLN A 68 4.28 14.90 -14.53
N LYS A 69 3.99 14.93 -15.84
CA LYS A 69 3.19 13.87 -16.48
C LYS A 69 3.83 12.49 -16.33
N GLN A 70 5.14 12.37 -16.61
CA GLN A 70 5.85 11.11 -16.45
C GLN A 70 5.79 10.59 -15.00
N ASN A 71 5.96 11.48 -14.02
CA ASN A 71 5.87 11.11 -12.60
C ASN A 71 4.45 10.70 -12.18
N THR A 72 3.41 11.34 -12.72
CA THR A 72 2.03 10.91 -12.46
C THR A 72 1.74 9.55 -13.07
N ASP A 73 2.20 9.30 -14.29
CA ASP A 73 1.98 8.02 -14.98
C ASP A 73 2.65 6.86 -14.22
N ILE A 74 3.89 7.05 -13.77
CA ILE A 74 4.61 6.07 -12.94
C ILE A 74 3.87 5.81 -11.63
N LYS A 75 3.35 6.87 -10.97
CA LYS A 75 2.57 6.72 -9.73
C LYS A 75 1.29 5.92 -9.97
N THR A 76 0.55 6.22 -11.05
CA THR A 76 -0.67 5.48 -11.39
C THR A 76 -0.39 4.01 -11.70
N GLN A 77 0.67 3.70 -12.44
CA GLN A 77 1.05 2.32 -12.72
C GLN A 77 1.43 1.56 -11.43
N ASN A 78 2.18 2.19 -10.54
CA ASN A 78 2.55 1.59 -9.26
C ASN A 78 1.32 1.34 -8.36
N GLU A 79 0.36 2.26 -8.34
CA GLU A 79 -0.90 2.11 -7.62
C GLU A 79 -1.72 0.93 -8.17
N GLU A 80 -1.84 0.81 -9.50
CA GLU A 80 -2.52 -0.33 -10.12
C GLU A 80 -1.86 -1.67 -9.79
N ILE A 81 -0.52 -1.73 -9.82
CA ILE A 81 0.25 -2.93 -9.44
C ILE A 81 0.00 -3.27 -7.97
N PHE A 82 -0.03 -2.27 -7.09
CA PHE A 82 -0.32 -2.47 -5.68
C PHE A 82 -1.73 -3.01 -5.48
N GLN A 83 -2.74 -2.41 -6.12
CA GLN A 83 -4.12 -2.85 -6.01
C GLN A 83 -4.30 -4.31 -6.48
N ARG A 84 -3.66 -4.69 -7.59
CA ARG A 84 -3.67 -6.09 -8.06
C ARG A 84 -3.07 -7.06 -7.04
N ARG A 85 -2.01 -6.65 -6.31
CA ARG A 85 -1.42 -7.48 -5.25
C ARG A 85 -2.39 -7.63 -4.07
N VAL A 86 -3.03 -6.54 -3.65
CA VAL A 86 -4.04 -6.55 -2.59
C VAL A 86 -5.19 -7.50 -2.94
N ASP A 87 -5.74 -7.36 -4.15
CA ASP A 87 -6.85 -8.21 -4.61
C ASP A 87 -6.47 -9.69 -4.66
N LYS A 88 -5.23 -10.00 -5.07
CA LYS A 88 -4.73 -11.38 -5.06
C LYS A 88 -4.68 -11.96 -3.65
N VAL A 89 -4.12 -11.21 -2.69
CA VAL A 89 -4.04 -11.63 -1.29
C VAL A 89 -5.42 -11.80 -0.67
N LEU A 90 -6.36 -10.90 -0.97
CA LEU A 90 -7.74 -11.03 -0.48
C LEU A 90 -8.42 -12.29 -1.02
N LYS A 91 -8.27 -12.59 -2.32
CA LYS A 91 -8.80 -13.82 -2.92
C LYS A 91 -8.18 -15.08 -2.33
N GLU A 92 -6.88 -15.08 -2.06
CA GLU A 92 -6.20 -16.20 -1.40
C GLU A 92 -6.71 -16.40 0.03
N LYS A 93 -6.87 -15.31 0.79
CA LYS A 93 -7.42 -15.35 2.15
C LYS A 93 -8.86 -15.87 2.17
N GLU A 94 -9.68 -15.43 1.23
CA GLU A 94 -11.07 -15.88 1.09
C GLU A 94 -11.15 -17.37 0.73
N ARG A 95 -10.30 -17.83 -0.20
CA ARG A 95 -10.19 -19.26 -0.54
C ARG A 95 -9.79 -20.08 0.69
N PHE A 96 -8.82 -19.62 1.44
CA PHE A 96 -8.37 -20.30 2.65
C PHE A 96 -9.45 -20.33 3.74
N SER A 97 -10.19 -19.24 3.93
CA SER A 97 -11.32 -19.23 4.87
C SER A 97 -12.45 -20.15 4.43
N ASN A 98 -12.75 -20.20 3.13
CA ASN A 98 -13.76 -21.08 2.58
C ASN A 98 -13.34 -22.55 2.70
N GLN A 99 -12.07 -22.88 2.46
CA GLN A 99 -11.52 -24.22 2.70
C GLN A 99 -11.67 -24.61 4.17
N LYS A 100 -11.24 -23.76 5.10
CA LYS A 100 -11.44 -24.00 6.55
C LYS A 100 -12.90 -24.19 6.92
N LEU A 101 -13.81 -23.43 6.32
CA LEU A 101 -15.24 -23.53 6.61
C LEU A 101 -15.86 -24.82 6.05
N VAL A 102 -15.39 -25.28 4.89
CA VAL A 102 -15.75 -26.59 4.32
C VAL A 102 -15.20 -27.71 5.19
N GLU A 103 -13.94 -27.64 5.63
CA GLU A 103 -13.34 -28.59 6.56
C GLU A 103 -14.12 -28.63 7.90
N GLN A 104 -14.52 -27.46 8.44
CA GLN A 104 -15.37 -27.37 9.62
C GLN A 104 -16.80 -27.90 9.43
N ARG A 105 -17.34 -27.87 8.21
CA ARG A 105 -18.63 -28.50 7.89
C ARG A 105 -18.52 -30.01 7.74
N ALA A 106 -17.36 -30.51 7.28
CA ALA A 106 -17.07 -31.94 7.19
C ALA A 106 -16.75 -32.58 8.55
N LEU A 107 -16.37 -31.78 9.56
CA LEU A 107 -16.08 -32.26 10.91
C LEU A 107 -17.35 -32.71 11.65
N SER A 108 -17.32 -33.96 12.12
CA SER A 108 -18.34 -34.52 13.03
C SER A 108 -18.49 -33.67 14.31
N PRO A 109 -19.69 -33.58 14.91
CA PRO A 109 -19.91 -32.87 16.18
C PRO A 109 -18.95 -33.29 17.31
N GLU A 110 -18.51 -34.55 17.31
CA GLU A 110 -17.55 -35.08 18.29
C GLU A 110 -16.15 -34.51 18.09
N MET A 111 -15.74 -34.34 16.84
CA MET A 111 -14.43 -33.75 16.49
C MET A 111 -14.40 -32.26 16.82
N LYS A 112 -15.52 -31.54 16.63
CA LYS A 112 -15.64 -30.13 17.06
C LYS A 112 -15.47 -29.98 18.56
N LYS A 113 -16.11 -30.85 19.36
CA LYS A 113 -15.94 -30.87 20.82
C LYS A 113 -14.50 -31.15 21.22
N ASN A 114 -13.81 -32.05 20.52
CA ASN A 114 -12.40 -32.34 20.78
C ASN A 114 -11.50 -31.13 20.48
N LEU A 115 -11.76 -30.39 19.41
CA LEU A 115 -11.02 -29.16 19.07
C LEU A 115 -11.25 -28.03 20.08
N GLU A 116 -12.49 -27.79 20.48
CA GLU A 116 -12.80 -26.82 21.55
C GLU A 116 -12.11 -27.20 22.86
N LYS A 117 -12.05 -28.49 23.18
CA LYS A 117 -11.34 -29.00 24.35
C LYS A 117 -9.82 -28.79 24.24
N ILE A 118 -9.24 -28.97 23.05
CA ILE A 118 -7.83 -28.68 22.78
C ILE A 118 -7.52 -27.19 23.02
N ASP A 119 -8.33 -26.28 22.47
CA ASP A 119 -8.14 -24.83 22.66
C ASP A 119 -8.18 -24.44 24.13
N LEU A 120 -9.14 -25.00 24.88
CA LEU A 120 -9.25 -24.78 26.31
C LEU A 120 -8.02 -25.31 27.08
N LEU A 121 -7.50 -26.48 26.70
CA LEU A 121 -6.31 -27.07 27.32
C LEU A 121 -5.05 -26.26 27.02
N LEU A 122 -4.90 -25.73 25.79
CA LEU A 122 -3.78 -24.89 25.39
C LEU A 122 -3.74 -23.59 26.20
N GLU A 123 -4.88 -22.92 26.35
CA GLU A 123 -4.97 -21.70 27.15
C GLU A 123 -4.67 -21.96 28.64
N LYS A 124 -5.12 -23.09 29.18
CA LYS A 124 -4.79 -23.49 30.55
C LYS A 124 -3.31 -23.84 30.71
N ALA A 125 -2.72 -24.54 29.75
CA ALA A 125 -1.30 -24.89 29.74
C ALA A 125 -0.42 -23.63 29.74
N LYS A 126 -0.72 -22.64 28.89
CA LYS A 126 -0.02 -21.33 28.88
C LYS A 126 -0.11 -20.60 30.23
N LYS A 127 -1.28 -20.62 30.88
CA LYS A 127 -1.46 -19.99 32.19
C LYS A 127 -0.64 -20.70 33.27
N GLU A 128 -0.65 -22.03 33.29
CA GLU A 128 0.11 -22.83 34.27
C GLU A 128 1.62 -22.75 34.05
N GLU A 129 2.07 -22.62 32.80
CA GLU A 129 3.47 -22.42 32.44
C GLU A 129 3.99 -21.10 33.00
N LYS A 130 3.20 -20.02 32.91
CA LYS A 130 3.52 -18.73 33.55
C LYS A 130 3.58 -18.81 35.07
N LEU A 131 2.82 -19.73 35.66
CA LEU A 131 2.79 -19.97 37.12
C LEU A 131 3.87 -20.97 37.57
N GLY A 132 4.70 -21.49 36.66
CA GLY A 132 5.74 -22.48 36.98
C GLY A 132 5.22 -23.88 37.32
N ASN A 133 3.94 -24.17 37.04
CA ASN A 133 3.32 -25.46 37.36
C ASN A 133 3.58 -26.52 36.28
N TYR A 134 4.84 -26.79 35.98
CA TYR A 134 5.26 -27.57 34.81
C TYR A 134 4.68 -28.99 34.76
N SER A 135 4.51 -29.68 35.91
CA SER A 135 3.87 -31.01 35.95
C SER A 135 2.44 -31.00 35.37
N ARG A 136 1.67 -29.93 35.60
CA ARG A 136 0.32 -29.81 35.05
C ARG A 136 0.35 -29.43 33.56
N VAL A 137 1.31 -28.59 33.16
CA VAL A 137 1.54 -28.21 31.76
C VAL A 137 1.86 -29.45 30.92
N THR A 138 2.77 -30.31 31.38
CA THR A 138 3.12 -31.57 30.72
C THR A 138 1.89 -32.45 30.50
N LYS A 139 1.11 -32.72 31.56
CA LYS A 139 -0.13 -33.52 31.46
C LYS A 139 -1.14 -32.93 30.49
N ARG A 140 -1.24 -31.60 30.40
CA ARG A 140 -2.14 -30.93 29.45
C ARG A 140 -1.64 -31.09 28.02
N TYR A 141 -0.34 -30.94 27.76
CA TYR A 141 0.23 -31.13 26.44
C TYR A 141 0.14 -32.59 25.96
N GLU A 142 0.35 -33.56 26.86
CA GLU A 142 0.10 -34.99 26.57
C GLU A 142 -1.36 -35.24 26.16
N LEU A 143 -2.32 -34.72 26.93
CA LEU A 143 -3.74 -34.85 26.61
C LEU A 143 -4.12 -34.16 25.29
N ILE A 144 -3.48 -33.03 24.95
CA ILE A 144 -3.70 -32.37 23.66
C ILE A 144 -3.21 -33.24 22.50
N ILE A 145 -2.05 -33.90 22.64
CA ILE A 145 -1.53 -34.81 21.62
C ILE A 145 -2.47 -36.01 21.43
N GLU A 146 -3.01 -36.58 22.51
CA GLU A 146 -4.01 -37.66 22.42
C GLU A 146 -5.27 -37.21 21.67
N LEU A 147 -5.78 -36.01 21.97
CA LEU A 147 -6.95 -35.45 21.29
C LEU A 147 -6.68 -35.20 19.80
N TYR A 148 -5.48 -34.73 19.42
CA TYR A 148 -5.11 -34.60 18.01
C TYR A 148 -4.97 -35.96 17.32
N LYS A 149 -4.42 -36.97 17.98
CA LYS A 149 -4.31 -38.35 17.44
C LYS A 149 -5.66 -39.05 17.30
N SER A 150 -6.67 -38.64 18.07
CA SER A 150 -8.05 -39.17 17.96
C SER A 150 -8.79 -38.70 16.71
N ILE A 151 -8.28 -37.68 16.02
CA ILE A 151 -8.86 -37.16 14.78
C ILE A 151 -8.23 -37.91 13.59
N PRO A 152 -9.05 -38.57 12.73
CA PRO A 152 -8.53 -39.26 11.55
C PRO A 152 -7.76 -38.31 10.63
N LYS A 153 -6.57 -38.72 10.20
CA LYS A 153 -5.67 -37.93 9.35
C LYS A 153 -6.26 -37.65 7.98
N GLU A 154 -7.18 -38.49 7.54
CA GLU A 154 -7.94 -38.38 6.30
C GLU A 154 -8.90 -37.18 6.31
N VAL A 155 -9.31 -36.73 7.50
CA VAL A 155 -10.22 -35.59 7.68
C VAL A 155 -9.43 -34.30 7.91
N MET A 156 -8.41 -34.33 8.77
CA MET A 156 -7.52 -33.20 9.02
C MET A 156 -6.15 -33.69 9.51
N ASN A 157 -5.08 -33.11 8.97
CA ASN A 157 -3.72 -33.46 9.36
C ASN A 157 -3.14 -32.44 10.35
N TYR A 158 -3.08 -32.81 11.62
CA TYR A 158 -2.51 -32.01 12.71
C TYR A 158 -1.05 -32.35 13.04
N SER A 159 -0.31 -32.95 12.10
CA SER A 159 1.05 -33.44 12.35
C SER A 159 2.01 -32.30 12.73
N ASN A 160 1.85 -31.10 12.15
CA ASN A 160 2.69 -29.95 12.49
C ASN A 160 2.43 -29.50 13.93
N GLU A 161 1.16 -29.34 14.32
CA GLU A 161 0.73 -28.94 15.65
C GLU A 161 1.19 -29.94 16.72
N VAL A 162 1.09 -31.24 16.44
CA VAL A 162 1.63 -32.30 17.32
C VAL A 162 3.14 -32.14 17.50
N THR A 163 3.90 -31.94 16.41
CA THR A 163 5.36 -31.77 16.52
C THR A 163 5.76 -30.51 17.29
N GLU A 164 5.00 -29.42 17.19
CA GLU A 164 5.25 -28.21 17.98
C GLU A 164 5.03 -28.43 19.48
N ILE A 165 3.99 -29.19 19.84
CA ILE A 165 3.69 -29.51 21.24
C ILE A 165 4.72 -30.49 21.80
N GLU A 166 5.15 -31.49 21.02
CA GLU A 166 6.23 -32.40 21.39
C GLU A 166 7.54 -31.66 21.66
N LYS A 167 7.90 -30.66 20.83
CA LYS A 167 9.06 -29.78 21.08
C LYS A 167 8.92 -28.98 22.38
N LYS A 168 7.72 -28.52 22.71
CA LYS A 168 7.47 -27.81 23.98
C LYS A 168 7.57 -28.74 25.18
N LEU A 169 7.08 -29.97 25.05
CA LEU A 169 7.21 -31.02 26.07
C LEU A 169 8.67 -31.37 26.33
N THR A 170 9.48 -31.60 25.28
CA THR A 170 10.90 -31.90 25.45
C THR A 170 11.66 -30.74 26.11
N ALA A 171 11.34 -29.49 25.74
CA ALA A 171 11.90 -28.32 26.40
C ALA A 171 11.50 -28.20 27.88
N LEU A 172 10.27 -28.59 28.24
CA LEU A 172 9.78 -28.61 29.62
C LEU A 172 10.38 -29.73 30.46
N HIS A 173 10.66 -30.89 29.86
CA HIS A 173 11.37 -31.99 30.52
C HIS A 173 12.87 -31.72 30.71
N SER A 174 13.42 -30.77 29.96
CA SER A 174 14.82 -30.35 30.05
C SER A 174 15.04 -29.21 31.06
N LYS A 175 13.99 -28.75 31.76
CA LYS A 175 14.00 -27.71 32.80
C LYS A 175 13.76 -28.31 34.17
#